data_AF-A0A7C3TZ32-F1
#
_entry.id   AF-A0A7C3TZ32-F1
#
_cell.length_a   1.000
_cell.length_b   1.000
_cell.length_c   1.000
_cell.angle_alpha   90.00
_cell.angle_beta   90.00
_cell.angle_gamma   90.00
#
_symmetry.space_group_name_H-M   'P 1'
#
loop_
_entity.id
_entity.type
_entity.pdbx_description
1 polymer ?
#
loop_
_entity_poly.entity_id
_entity_poly.type
_entity_poly.pdbx_seq_one_letter_code
_entity_poly.pdbx_strand_id
1 'polypeptide(L)'
;MKAIVKVMACAAVALLMASTVSWASASMDSAGARVYHGPKEVWNERAAGGSPGAERAKLKPPSGPQPDPSVDRWAVVIGISDYRGTKYDLRYCDDDARDMYNYLLSKGYPAGNIKLLLDGNATAKNIMAAIDWLKSVTGPNSEVVFFYSGHGSTYD
;
A
#
# COMPACT_ATOMS: atom_id res chain seq x y z
N MET A 1 -69.19 44.58 10.56
CA MET A 1 -68.88 43.53 9.56
C MET A 1 -67.39 43.24 9.59
N LYS A 2 -67.03 41.95 9.53
CA LYS A 2 -65.70 41.32 9.47
C LYS A 2 -65.08 40.89 10.82
N ALA A 3 -65.07 39.57 11.00
CA ALA A 3 -64.59 38.76 12.11
C ALA A 3 -63.07 38.90 12.32
N ILE A 4 -62.59 39.19 13.53
CA ILE A 4 -62.09 38.26 14.57
C ILE A 4 -61.07 37.25 14.01
N VAL A 5 -59.81 37.69 13.97
CA VAL A 5 -58.60 36.86 13.94
C VAL A 5 -58.20 36.58 15.39
N LYS A 6 -58.14 35.30 15.77
CA LYS A 6 -57.65 34.77 17.07
C LYS A 6 -56.25 35.35 17.36
N VAL A 7 -55.98 36.03 18.50
CA VAL A 7 -55.81 35.51 19.90
C VAL A 7 -54.76 34.39 19.88
N MET A 8 -53.60 34.40 20.54
CA MET A 8 -52.87 35.19 21.55
C MET A 8 -51.38 34.79 21.35
N ALA A 9 -50.38 35.68 21.31
CA ALA A 9 -49.70 36.31 22.45
C ALA A 9 -49.14 35.31 23.50
N CYS A 10 -47.80 35.24 23.60
CA CYS A 10 -46.96 35.06 24.81
C CYS A 10 -45.52 34.72 24.34
N ALA A 11 -44.65 35.72 24.18
CA ALA A 11 -43.72 36.23 25.20
C ALA A 11 -42.54 35.28 25.51
N ALA A 12 -41.44 35.53 24.79
CA ALA A 12 -40.04 35.49 25.19
C ALA A 12 -39.53 34.38 26.12
N VAL A 13 -38.75 33.41 25.58
CA VAL A 13 -37.67 32.74 26.31
C VAL A 13 -36.55 32.30 25.35
N ALA A 14 -35.35 32.84 25.64
CA ALA A 14 -34.03 32.22 25.58
C ALA A 14 -33.35 31.80 24.25
N LEU A 15 -32.16 32.41 24.11
CA LEU A 15 -30.86 31.78 23.87
C LEU A 15 -30.66 30.90 22.63
N LEU A 16 -29.68 31.36 21.83
CA LEU A 16 -28.63 30.58 21.19
C LEU A 16 -29.07 29.24 20.58
N MET A 17 -29.32 29.27 19.27
CA MET A 17 -29.25 28.10 18.41
C MET A 17 -27.83 27.51 18.48
N ALA A 18 -27.67 26.55 19.37
CA ALA A 18 -26.59 25.59 19.37
C ALA A 18 -26.79 24.64 18.18
N SER A 19 -26.12 24.93 17.06
CA SER A 19 -25.60 23.88 16.20
C SER A 19 -24.11 23.78 16.51
N THR A 20 -23.79 22.85 17.41
CA THR A 20 -22.43 22.44 17.68
C THR A 20 -21.83 21.89 16.40
N VAL A 21 -20.99 22.68 15.74
CA VAL A 21 -19.97 22.13 14.86
C VAL A 21 -19.07 21.32 15.78
N SER A 22 -19.28 20.01 15.80
CA SER A 22 -18.39 19.08 16.47
C SER A 22 -17.11 19.04 15.64
N TRP A 23 -16.21 19.99 15.91
CA TRP A 23 -14.78 19.81 15.88
C TRP A 23 -14.43 18.56 16.70
N ALA A 24 -14.69 17.40 16.14
CA ALA A 24 -13.87 16.24 16.43
C ALA A 24 -12.47 16.63 15.95
N SER A 25 -11.70 17.25 16.85
CA SER A 25 -10.28 16.97 16.93
C SER A 25 -10.19 15.47 17.07
N ALA A 26 -10.19 14.76 15.94
CA ALA A 26 -9.42 13.56 15.84
C ALA A 26 -8.03 14.01 16.28
N SER A 27 -7.68 13.70 17.52
CA SER A 27 -6.30 13.49 17.87
C SER A 27 -5.80 12.53 16.79
N MET A 28 -5.17 13.09 15.76
CA MET A 28 -4.20 12.37 14.97
C MET A 28 -3.15 12.02 16.00
N ASP A 29 -3.41 10.93 16.72
CA ASP A 29 -2.40 10.31 17.53
C ASP A 29 -1.32 9.98 16.52
N SER A 30 -0.25 10.75 16.62
CA SER A 30 0.89 10.69 15.75
C SER A 30 1.64 9.42 16.14
N ALA A 31 1.03 8.28 15.84
CA ALA A 31 1.73 7.03 15.68
C ALA A 31 2.60 7.22 14.44
N GLY A 32 3.73 7.90 14.64
CA GLY A 32 4.74 8.14 13.63
C GLY A 32 5.00 6.84 12.88
N ALA A 33 5.21 6.96 11.56
CA ALA A 33 5.48 5.84 10.68
C ALA A 33 6.37 4.82 11.40
N ARG A 34 5.82 3.64 11.69
CA ARG A 34 6.58 2.56 12.33
C ARG A 34 7.62 2.11 11.32
N VAL A 35 8.87 2.60 11.47
CA VAL A 35 10.00 2.10 10.71
C VAL A 35 10.13 0.61 11.05
N TYR A 36 10.02 -0.26 10.05
CA TYR A 36 10.20 -1.69 10.24
C TYR A 36 11.66 -1.98 10.63
N HIS A 37 11.89 -2.36 11.88
CA HIS A 37 13.20 -2.77 12.41
C HIS A 37 13.40 -4.28 12.21
N GLY A 38 13.26 -4.75 10.98
CA GLY A 38 13.51 -6.16 10.63
C GLY A 38 14.89 -6.65 11.06
N PRO A 39 15.16 -7.97 10.97
CA PRO A 39 16.45 -8.53 11.37
C PRO A 39 17.61 -7.75 10.74
N LYS A 40 18.55 -7.29 11.56
CA LYS A 40 19.72 -6.48 11.14
C LYS A 40 20.75 -7.25 10.31
N GLU A 41 20.54 -8.56 10.14
CA GLU A 41 21.36 -9.40 9.29
C GLU A 41 20.85 -9.28 7.85
N VAL A 42 21.28 -8.22 7.18
CA VAL A 42 21.23 -8.13 5.72
C VAL A 42 22.34 -9.05 5.22
N TRP A 43 21.95 -10.09 4.47
CA TRP A 43 22.80 -11.02 3.71
C TRP A 43 24.31 -10.67 3.70
N ASN A 44 25.12 -11.46 4.41
CA ASN A 44 26.58 -11.32 4.35
C ASN A 44 27.13 -12.05 3.11
N GLU A 45 27.29 -11.32 2.00
CA GLU A 45 27.89 -11.82 0.75
C GLU A 45 29.30 -12.41 0.97
N ARG A 46 30.03 -11.98 2.00
CA ARG A 46 31.38 -12.48 2.31
C ARG A 46 31.43 -13.91 2.84
N ALA A 47 30.31 -14.50 3.25
CA ALA A 47 30.23 -15.91 3.63
C ALA A 47 29.92 -16.84 2.44
N ALA A 48 29.48 -16.30 1.30
CA ALA A 48 29.00 -17.08 0.15
C ALA A 48 30.12 -17.52 -0.82
N GLY A 49 31.28 -17.94 -0.28
CA GLY A 49 32.40 -18.48 -1.05
C GLY A 49 32.19 -19.91 -1.57
N GLY A 50 30.98 -20.25 -2.02
CA GLY A 50 30.64 -21.60 -2.49
C GLY A 50 29.42 -21.58 -3.43
N SER A 51 29.47 -22.38 -4.49
CA SER A 51 28.48 -22.39 -5.58
C SER A 51 27.03 -22.57 -5.06
N PRO A 52 26.05 -21.72 -5.48
CA PRO A 52 24.79 -21.56 -4.74
C PRO A 52 23.69 -22.57 -5.10
N GLY A 53 24.00 -23.64 -5.85
CA GLY A 53 22.99 -24.42 -6.57
C GLY A 53 22.25 -25.48 -5.74
N ALA A 54 22.89 -26.11 -4.76
CA ALA A 54 22.36 -27.32 -4.14
C ALA A 54 21.88 -27.14 -2.69
N GLU A 55 22.42 -26.17 -1.95
CA GLU A 55 22.12 -25.96 -0.53
C GLU A 55 20.95 -24.97 -0.30
N ARG A 56 20.67 -24.10 -1.27
CA ARG A 56 19.52 -23.17 -1.25
C ARG A 56 18.16 -23.89 -1.13
N ALA A 57 18.08 -25.15 -1.56
CA ALA A 57 16.85 -25.93 -1.54
C ALA A 57 16.45 -26.51 -0.16
N LYS A 58 17.27 -26.34 0.89
CA LYS A 58 17.06 -27.04 2.18
C LYS A 58 16.76 -26.17 3.40
N LEU A 59 16.80 -24.84 3.29
CA LEU A 59 16.45 -23.98 4.42
C LEU A 59 14.96 -23.67 4.39
N LYS A 60 14.18 -24.36 5.23
CA LYS A 60 12.81 -23.96 5.56
C LYS A 60 12.90 -22.56 6.19
N PRO A 61 12.30 -21.50 5.60
CA PRO A 61 12.31 -20.19 6.20
C PRO A 61 11.77 -20.28 7.64
N PRO A 62 12.31 -19.51 8.60
CA PRO A 62 11.74 -19.46 9.94
C PRO A 62 10.24 -19.17 9.81
N SER A 63 9.42 -19.94 10.52
CA SER A 63 7.97 -19.73 10.55
C SER A 63 7.71 -18.40 11.25
N GLY A 64 7.70 -17.33 10.46
CA GLY A 64 7.34 -16.01 10.93
C GLY A 64 5.90 -16.00 11.46
N PRO A 65 5.48 -14.90 12.10
CA PRO A 65 4.11 -14.71 12.53
C PRO A 65 3.13 -15.06 11.40
N GLN A 66 2.09 -15.82 11.70
CA GLN A 66 1.04 -16.10 10.73
C GLN A 66 0.36 -14.76 10.34
N PRO A 67 0.00 -14.57 9.06
CA PRO A 67 -0.70 -13.38 8.62
C PRO A 67 -2.01 -13.21 9.40
N ASP A 68 -2.22 -12.03 10.00
CA ASP A 68 -3.50 -11.70 10.63
C ASP A 68 -4.59 -11.61 9.54
N PRO A 69 -5.63 -12.48 9.58
CA PRO A 69 -6.67 -12.50 8.57
C PRO A 69 -7.61 -11.28 8.62
N SER A 70 -7.53 -10.45 9.66
CA SER A 70 -8.29 -9.20 9.78
C SER A 70 -7.67 -8.03 9.01
N VAL A 71 -6.41 -8.18 8.55
CA VAL A 71 -5.71 -7.17 7.77
C VAL A 71 -6.01 -7.35 6.29
N ASP A 72 -6.52 -6.30 5.65
CA ASP A 72 -6.85 -6.29 4.24
C ASP A 72 -5.63 -5.92 3.38
N ARG A 73 -4.97 -6.92 2.79
CA ARG A 73 -3.64 -6.79 2.19
C ARG A 73 -3.72 -6.58 0.68
N TRP A 74 -3.04 -5.54 0.18
CA TRP A 74 -3.00 -5.19 -1.25
C TRP A 74 -1.60 -4.81 -1.72
N ALA A 75 -1.28 -5.14 -2.97
CA ALA A 75 0.01 -4.75 -3.52
C ALA A 75 -0.01 -4.38 -5.01
N VAL A 76 0.89 -3.47 -5.38
CA VAL A 76 1.35 -3.25 -6.74
C VAL A 76 2.85 -3.51 -6.77
N VAL A 77 3.26 -4.42 -7.65
CA VAL A 77 4.64 -4.90 -7.78
C VAL A 77 5.05 -4.71 -9.23
N ILE A 78 6.12 -3.96 -9.45
CA ILE A 78 6.56 -3.53 -10.78
C ILE A 78 8.04 -3.89 -10.96
N GLY A 79 8.38 -4.50 -12.08
CA GLY A 79 9.75 -4.83 -12.47
C GLY A 79 9.96 -4.56 -13.96
N ILE A 80 10.96 -3.77 -14.32
CA ILE A 80 11.24 -3.43 -15.73
C ILE A 80 12.71 -3.72 -16.01
N SER A 81 12.96 -4.81 -16.73
CA SER A 81 14.28 -5.20 -17.24
C SER A 81 14.41 -4.88 -18.73
N ASP A 82 13.38 -5.19 -19.51
CA ASP A 82 13.35 -4.96 -20.97
C ASP A 82 12.75 -3.58 -21.28
N TYR A 83 13.62 -2.61 -21.55
CA TYR A 83 13.25 -1.26 -21.96
C TYR A 83 13.25 -1.16 -23.48
N ARG A 84 12.48 -0.22 -24.05
CA ARG A 84 12.39 -0.10 -25.51
C ARG A 84 13.78 0.04 -26.17
N GLY A 85 14.15 -0.97 -26.95
CA GLY A 85 15.48 -1.10 -27.55
C GLY A 85 16.31 -2.09 -26.74
N THR A 86 17.64 -1.91 -26.69
CA THR A 86 18.52 -2.70 -25.81
C THR A 86 19.50 -1.85 -25.00
N LYS A 87 19.54 -0.54 -25.29
CA LYS A 87 20.51 0.40 -24.71
C LYS A 87 20.34 0.58 -23.20
N TYR A 88 19.11 0.41 -22.71
CA TYR A 88 18.74 0.70 -21.34
C TYR A 88 18.24 -0.54 -20.60
N ASP A 89 18.52 -1.75 -21.11
CA ASP A 89 18.05 -2.95 -20.44
C ASP A 89 18.77 -3.17 -19.11
N LEU A 90 18.00 -3.66 -18.14
CA LEU A 90 18.48 -4.15 -16.86
C LEU A 90 18.35 -5.67 -16.84
N ARG A 91 19.08 -6.32 -15.93
CA ARG A 91 19.20 -7.79 -15.95
C ARG A 91 18.18 -8.52 -15.07
N TYR A 92 17.70 -7.89 -14.01
CA TYR A 92 17.04 -8.62 -12.91
C TYR A 92 15.83 -7.90 -12.29
N CYS A 93 15.42 -6.75 -12.82
CA CYS A 93 14.33 -5.98 -12.21
C CYS A 93 12.98 -6.70 -12.28
N ASP A 94 12.74 -7.43 -13.37
CA ASP A 94 11.58 -8.33 -13.53
C ASP A 94 11.67 -9.56 -12.61
N ASP A 95 12.86 -10.12 -12.40
CA ASP A 95 13.10 -11.17 -11.40
C ASP A 95 12.87 -10.69 -9.97
N ASP A 96 13.37 -9.49 -9.60
CA ASP A 96 13.12 -8.86 -8.30
C ASP A 96 11.61 -8.72 -8.02
N ALA A 97 10.83 -8.34 -9.05
CA ALA A 97 9.38 -8.21 -8.94
C ALA A 97 8.69 -9.57 -8.78
N ARG A 98 9.16 -10.63 -9.46
CA ARG A 98 8.66 -12.01 -9.26
C ARG A 98 8.98 -12.51 -7.86
N ASP A 99 10.18 -12.24 -7.34
CA ASP A 99 10.58 -12.62 -5.99
C ASP A 99 9.76 -11.88 -4.92
N MET A 100 9.52 -10.59 -5.10
CA MET A 100 8.65 -9.82 -4.21
C MET A 100 7.20 -10.35 -4.26
N TYR A 101 6.66 -10.64 -5.45
CA TYR A 101 5.33 -11.24 -5.59
C TYR A 101 5.22 -12.55 -4.80
N ASN A 102 6.17 -13.47 -4.98
CA ASN A 102 6.20 -14.75 -4.27
C ASN A 102 6.36 -14.56 -2.75
N TYR A 103 7.20 -13.61 -2.33
CA TYR A 103 7.35 -13.26 -0.93
C TYR A 103 6.04 -12.76 -0.33
N LEU A 104 5.31 -11.86 -1.01
CA LEU A 104 4.03 -11.33 -0.53
C LEU A 104 2.96 -12.42 -0.41
N LEU A 105 2.89 -13.37 -1.37
CA LEU A 105 2.04 -14.55 -1.24
C LEU A 105 2.36 -15.34 0.04
N SER A 106 3.65 -15.55 0.33
CA SER A 106 4.08 -16.23 1.57
C SER A 106 3.73 -15.44 2.85
N LYS A 107 3.49 -14.14 2.74
CA LYS A 107 3.04 -13.24 3.82
C LYS A 107 1.53 -13.08 3.89
N GLY A 108 0.77 -13.88 3.15
CA GLY A 108 -0.69 -13.89 3.22
C GLY A 108 -1.36 -12.80 2.40
N TYR A 109 -0.68 -12.19 1.43
CA TYR A 109 -1.35 -11.37 0.42
C TYR A 109 -2.11 -12.30 -0.53
N PRO A 110 -3.43 -12.13 -0.72
CA PRO A 110 -4.17 -12.89 -1.71
C PRO A 110 -3.65 -12.58 -3.12
N ALA A 111 -3.46 -13.59 -3.97
CA ALA A 111 -2.98 -13.39 -5.34
C ALA A 111 -3.85 -12.42 -6.16
N GLY A 112 -5.17 -12.41 -5.92
CA GLY A 112 -6.10 -11.46 -6.56
C GLY A 112 -5.94 -10.01 -6.11
N ASN A 113 -5.28 -9.79 -4.97
CA ASN A 113 -5.01 -8.47 -4.39
C ASN A 113 -3.59 -7.96 -4.72
N ILE A 114 -2.89 -8.62 -5.65
CA ILE A 114 -1.58 -8.18 -6.12
C ILE A 114 -1.65 -7.91 -7.62
N LYS A 115 -1.27 -6.70 -8.06
CA LYS A 115 -0.98 -6.41 -9.47
C LYS A 115 0.52 -6.54 -9.70
N LEU A 116 0.90 -7.48 -10.57
CA LEU A 116 2.27 -7.66 -11.04
C LEU A 116 2.39 -7.10 -12.46
N LEU A 117 3.24 -6.10 -12.65
CA LEU A 117 3.52 -5.46 -13.94
C LEU A 117 4.98 -5.67 -14.31
N LEU A 118 5.23 -6.36 -15.42
CA LEU A 118 6.58 -6.69 -15.89
C LEU A 118 6.85 -6.06 -17.26
N ASP A 119 8.05 -5.48 -17.42
CA ASP A 119 8.62 -5.07 -18.70
C ASP A 119 7.64 -4.22 -19.54
N GLY A 120 7.38 -4.63 -20.79
CA GLY A 120 6.46 -3.95 -21.70
C GLY A 120 5.02 -3.78 -21.17
N ASN A 121 4.61 -4.55 -20.16
CA ASN A 121 3.31 -4.35 -19.50
C ASN A 121 3.33 -3.23 -18.45
N ALA A 122 4.51 -2.89 -17.91
CA ALA A 122 4.69 -1.80 -16.95
C ALA A 122 4.74 -0.41 -17.63
N THR A 123 3.82 -0.17 -18.55
CA THR A 123 3.65 1.14 -19.17
C THR A 123 3.21 2.18 -18.14
N ALA A 124 3.54 3.46 -18.37
CA ALA A 124 3.07 4.55 -17.51
C ALA A 124 1.55 4.52 -17.28
N LYS A 125 0.77 4.24 -18.34
CA LYS A 125 -0.69 4.09 -18.25
C LYS A 125 -1.10 2.96 -17.30
N ASN A 126 -0.47 1.80 -17.40
CA ASN A 126 -0.81 0.64 -16.58
C ASN A 126 -0.37 0.82 -15.12
N ILE A 127 0.79 1.44 -14.88
CA ILE A 127 1.26 1.78 -13.53
C ILE A 127 0.28 2.75 -12.87
N MET A 128 -0.11 3.82 -13.56
CA MET A 128 -1.09 4.78 -13.03
C MET A 128 -2.46 4.12 -12.77
N ALA A 129 -2.94 3.27 -13.68
CA ALA A 129 -4.17 2.52 -13.48
C ALA A 129 -4.10 1.54 -12.28
N ALA A 130 -2.94 0.94 -12.03
CA ALA A 130 -2.72 0.08 -10.88
C ALA A 130 -2.71 0.87 -9.57
N ILE A 131 -2.14 2.09 -9.56
CA ILE A 131 -2.20 3.00 -8.41
C ILE A 131 -3.63 3.46 -8.14
N ASP A 132 -4.39 3.82 -9.19
CA ASP A 132 -5.81 4.19 -9.03
C ASP A 132 -6.67 3.02 -8.56
N TRP A 133 -6.37 1.81 -9.01
CA TRP A 133 -6.98 0.59 -8.47
C TRP A 133 -6.66 0.40 -6.99
N LEU A 134 -5.41 0.56 -6.54
CA LEU A 134 -5.07 0.51 -5.12
C LEU A 134 -5.89 1.49 -4.30
N LYS A 135 -6.05 2.72 -4.80
CA LYS A 135 -6.86 3.75 -4.12
C LYS A 135 -8.34 3.40 -4.04
N SER A 136 -8.88 2.64 -5.00
CA SER A 136 -10.31 2.31 -5.02
C SER A 136 -10.68 1.10 -4.15
N VAL A 137 -9.70 0.25 -3.81
CA VAL A 137 -9.92 -0.97 -3.02
C VAL A 137 -9.47 -0.86 -1.56
N THR A 138 -8.59 0.10 -1.23
CA THR A 138 -8.02 0.23 0.10
C THR A 138 -8.86 1.10 1.03
N GLY A 139 -8.81 0.80 2.33
CA GLY A 139 -9.50 1.52 3.40
C GLY A 139 -8.64 1.63 4.68
N PRO A 140 -9.23 2.07 5.82
CA PRO A 140 -8.48 2.34 7.05
C PRO A 140 -7.71 1.16 7.66
N ASN A 141 -8.12 -0.07 7.34
CA ASN A 141 -7.49 -1.31 7.84
C ASN A 141 -6.60 -1.99 6.79
N SER A 142 -6.36 -1.35 5.65
CA SER A 142 -5.60 -1.97 4.58
C SER A 142 -4.09 -1.83 4.79
N GLU A 143 -3.35 -2.92 4.56
CA GLU A 143 -1.89 -2.92 4.46
C GLU A 143 -1.50 -2.92 2.99
N VAL A 144 -0.80 -1.88 2.55
CA VAL A 144 -0.47 -1.67 1.13
C VAL A 144 1.03 -1.78 0.90
N VAL A 145 1.43 -2.57 -0.09
CA VAL A 145 2.81 -2.60 -0.61
C VAL A 145 2.85 -2.03 -2.02
N PHE A 146 3.72 -1.04 -2.23
CA PHE A 146 4.11 -0.58 -3.55
C PHE A 146 5.59 -0.92 -3.74
N PHE A 147 5.89 -1.74 -4.73
CA PHE A 147 7.25 -2.17 -5.07
C PHE A 147 7.57 -1.82 -6.51
N TYR A 148 8.76 -1.25 -6.73
CA TYR A 148 9.27 -0.92 -8.05
C TYR A 148 10.76 -1.27 -8.12
N SER A 149 11.14 -2.05 -9.12
CA SER A 149 12.54 -2.25 -9.53
C SER A 149 12.68 -1.83 -11.00
N GLY A 150 13.62 -0.93 -11.28
CA GLY A 150 13.85 -0.35 -12.60
C GLY A 150 14.71 0.91 -12.54
N HIS A 151 14.88 1.58 -13.69
CA HIS A 151 15.56 2.88 -13.78
C HIS A 151 14.86 3.96 -12.96
N GLY A 152 15.66 4.86 -12.39
CA GLY A 152 15.24 6.12 -11.81
C GLY A 152 15.97 7.28 -12.47
N SER A 153 15.31 8.43 -12.58
CA SER A 153 15.90 9.68 -13.06
C SER A 153 15.29 10.84 -12.27
N THR A 154 15.99 11.96 -12.23
CA THR A 154 15.38 13.24 -11.86
C THR A 154 14.72 13.86 -13.10
N TYR A 155 13.71 14.69 -12.85
CA TYR A 155 13.12 15.59 -13.84
C TYR A 155 13.19 16.99 -13.22
N ASP A 156 13.69 17.95 -13.99
CA ASP A 156 13.83 19.35 -13.60
C ASP A 156 12.60 20.17 -14.05
#